data_AF-A0A9E6BHV2-F1
#
_entry.id   AF-A0A9E6BHV2-F1
#
_cell.length_a   1.000
_cell.length_b   1.000
_cell.length_c   1.000
_cell.angle_alpha   90.00
_cell.angle_beta   90.00
_cell.angle_gamma   90.00
#
_symmetry.space_group_name_H-M   'P 1'
#
loop_
_entity.id
_entity.type
_entity.pdbx_description
1 polymer ?
#
loop_
_entity_poly.entity_id
_entity_poly.type
_entity_poly.pdbx_seq_one_letter_code
_entity_poly.pdbx_strand_id
1 'polypeptide(L)'
;MINRNTVKVLSLKPITRTMCYDFYIKINSEYSPEAIKESVSWWQNDCDKLNNLWWVLNYYSDRLDPDRNLRAFVERHLDGLAKEKETS
;
A
#
# COMPACT_ATOMS: atom_id res chain seq x y z
N MET A 1 9.01 -5.57 -3.20
CA MET A 1 8.02 -6.44 -2.50
C MET A 1 8.15 -6.11 -1.04
N ILE A 2 7.05 -6.08 -0.29
CA ILE A 2 7.11 -5.77 1.15
C ILE A 2 8.04 -6.77 1.85
N ASN A 3 8.91 -6.26 2.73
CA ASN A 3 9.84 -7.10 3.49
C ASN A 3 9.08 -8.12 4.34
N ARG A 4 9.55 -9.37 4.39
CA ARG A 4 8.94 -10.42 5.22
C ARG A 4 8.84 -10.05 6.69
N ASN A 5 9.82 -9.30 7.21
CA ASN A 5 9.77 -8.81 8.58
C ASN A 5 8.63 -7.81 8.77
N THR A 6 8.50 -6.84 7.87
CA THR A 6 7.40 -5.86 7.85
C THR A 6 6.03 -6.54 7.82
N VAL A 7 5.85 -7.54 6.95
CA VAL A 7 4.62 -8.34 6.90
C VAL A 7 4.31 -8.97 8.27
N LYS A 8 5.32 -9.53 8.95
CA LYS A 8 5.16 -10.16 10.25
C LYS A 8 4.87 -9.14 11.36
N VAL A 9 5.66 -8.07 11.46
CA VAL A 9 5.58 -7.04 12.52
C VAL A 9 4.25 -6.28 12.46
N LEU A 10 3.80 -5.96 11.26
CA LEU A 10 2.54 -5.25 11.02
C LEU A 10 1.35 -6.20 10.83
N SER A 11 1.56 -7.52 10.91
CA SER A 11 0.52 -8.54 10.72
C SER A 11 -0.25 -8.37 9.39
N LEU A 12 0.45 -7.99 8.32
CA LEU A 12 -0.17 -7.71 7.03
C LEU A 12 -0.74 -8.99 6.41
N LYS A 13 -2.01 -8.94 6.03
CA LYS A 13 -2.70 -10.09 5.45
C LYS A 13 -2.49 -10.14 3.94
N PRO A 14 -2.35 -11.33 3.33
CA PRO A 14 -2.43 -11.46 1.88
C PRO A 14 -3.83 -11.07 1.41
N ILE A 15 -3.91 -10.33 0.30
CA ILE A 15 -5.18 -9.88 -0.29
C ILE A 15 -5.26 -10.41 -1.71
N THR A 16 -6.41 -10.97 -2.07
CA THR A 16 -6.67 -11.44 -3.44
C THR A 16 -7.13 -10.28 -4.31
N ARG A 17 -6.98 -10.42 -5.63
CA ARG A 17 -7.41 -9.39 -6.58
C ARG A 17 -8.89 -9.02 -6.45
N THR A 18 -9.76 -9.98 -6.12
CA THR A 18 -11.20 -9.75 -5.91
C THR A 18 -11.47 -8.95 -4.63
N MET A 19 -10.75 -9.26 -3.55
CA MET A 19 -10.92 -8.58 -2.25
C MET A 19 -10.56 -7.09 -2.31
N CYS A 20 -9.63 -6.70 -3.18
CA CYS A 20 -9.23 -5.30 -3.35
C CYS A 20 -9.90 -4.60 -4.54
N TYR A 21 -10.86 -5.24 -5.23
CA TYR A 21 -11.45 -4.68 -6.45
C TYR A 21 -12.22 -3.39 -6.21
N ASP A 22 -13.07 -3.34 -5.18
CA ASP A 22 -13.84 -2.13 -4.86
C ASP A 22 -12.91 -0.96 -4.50
N PHE A 23 -11.81 -1.27 -3.79
CA PHE A 23 -10.80 -0.27 -3.47
C PHE A 23 -10.03 0.18 -4.71
N TYR A 24 -9.73 -0.74 -5.64
CA TYR A 24 -9.17 -0.39 -6.95
C TYR A 24 -10.09 0.58 -7.70
N ILE A 25 -11.39 0.29 -7.79
CA ILE A 25 -12.35 1.17 -8.48
C ILE A 25 -12.29 2.57 -7.89
N LYS A 26 -12.38 2.68 -6.56
CA LYS A 26 -12.30 3.97 -5.87
C LYS A 26 -11.00 4.72 -6.18
N ILE A 27 -9.85 4.06 -6.03
CA ILE A 27 -8.54 4.68 -6.29
C ILE A 27 -8.43 5.11 -7.76
N ASN A 28 -8.86 4.27 -8.69
CA ASN A 28 -8.75 4.53 -10.13
C ASN A 28 -9.71 5.63 -10.61
N SER A 29 -10.85 5.85 -9.94
CA SER A 29 -11.81 6.90 -10.32
C SER A 29 -11.55 8.24 -9.64
N GLU A 30 -11.05 8.23 -8.40
CA GLU A 30 -11.01 9.43 -7.57
C GLU A 30 -9.59 10.00 -7.39
N TYR A 31 -8.53 9.23 -7.65
CA TYR A 31 -7.18 9.61 -7.26
C TYR A 31 -6.22 9.68 -8.46
N SER A 32 -5.51 10.80 -8.58
CA SER A 32 -4.28 10.87 -9.37
C SER A 32 -3.12 10.20 -8.62
N PRO A 33 -2.01 9.83 -9.29
CA PRO A 33 -0.80 9.34 -8.64
C PRO A 33 -0.31 10.20 -7.47
N GLU A 34 -0.39 11.52 -7.59
CA GLU A 34 -0.02 12.48 -6.56
C GLU A 34 -0.98 12.39 -5.37
N ALA A 35 -2.29 12.33 -5.63
CA ALA A 35 -3.30 12.19 -4.59
C ALA A 35 -3.16 10.85 -3.82
N ILE A 36 -2.68 9.78 -4.47
CA ILE A 36 -2.35 8.52 -3.81
C ILE A 36 -1.20 8.73 -2.81
N LYS A 37 -0.14 9.45 -3.19
CA LYS A 37 1.00 9.73 -2.29
C LYS A 37 0.58 10.57 -1.09
N GLU A 38 -0.23 11.61 -1.32
CA GLU A 38 -0.79 12.41 -0.23
C GLU A 38 -1.65 11.56 0.70
N SER A 39 -2.50 10.70 0.13
CA SER A 39 -3.37 9.82 0.92
C SER A 39 -2.60 8.86 1.82
N VAL A 40 -1.48 8.31 1.35
CA VAL A 40 -0.58 7.49 2.18
C VAL A 40 -0.07 8.27 3.39
N SER A 41 0.32 9.54 3.20
CA SER A 41 0.72 10.42 4.31
C SER A 41 -0.42 10.68 5.29
N TRP A 42 -1.66 10.81 4.82
CA TRP A 42 -2.85 10.98 5.65
C TRP A 42 -3.26 9.73 6.41
N TRP A 43 -3.08 8.55 5.82
CA TRP A 43 -3.45 7.28 6.47
C TRP A 43 -2.47 6.88 7.56
N GLN A 44 -1.29 7.52 7.63
CA GLN A 44 -0.29 7.42 8.70
C GLN A 44 -0.01 5.96 9.10
N ASN A 45 -0.76 5.43 10.07
CA ASN A 45 -0.52 4.16 10.77
C ASN A 45 -1.51 3.06 10.37
N ASP A 46 -2.47 3.34 9.46
CA ASP A 46 -3.47 2.38 9.00
C ASP A 46 -2.84 1.33 8.07
N CYS A 47 -2.20 0.34 8.68
CA CYS A 47 -1.44 -0.70 8.02
C CYS A 47 -2.32 -1.57 7.09
N ASP A 48 -3.58 -1.79 7.45
CA ASP A 48 -4.52 -2.58 6.66
C ASP A 48 -4.85 -1.86 5.35
N LYS A 49 -5.12 -0.55 5.42
CA LYS A 49 -5.43 0.26 4.25
C LYS A 49 -4.22 0.47 3.34
N LEU A 50 -3.03 0.67 3.92
CA LEU A 50 -1.78 0.76 3.19
C LEU A 50 -1.42 -0.57 2.49
N ASN A 51 -1.63 -1.70 3.17
CA ASN A 51 -1.45 -3.03 2.58
C ASN A 51 -2.45 -3.29 1.44
N ASN A 52 -3.72 -2.88 1.60
CA ASN A 52 -4.71 -2.97 0.53
C ASN A 52 -4.30 -2.12 -0.68
N LEU A 53 -3.82 -0.89 -0.47
CA LEU A 53 -3.30 -0.05 -1.54
C LEU A 53 -2.13 -0.72 -2.25
N TRP A 54 -1.18 -1.27 -1.50
CA TRP A 54 -0.04 -1.98 -2.08
C TRP A 54 -0.49 -3.12 -3.00
N TRP A 55 -1.47 -3.92 -2.58
CA TRP A 55 -2.02 -5.01 -3.40
C TRP A 55 -2.75 -4.50 -4.64
N VAL A 56 -3.51 -3.40 -4.54
CA VAL A 56 -4.12 -2.75 -5.71
C VAL A 56 -3.03 -2.33 -6.71
N LEU A 57 -2.00 -1.63 -6.27
CA LEU A 57 -0.89 -1.20 -7.13
C LEU A 57 -0.13 -2.39 -7.72
N ASN A 58 -0.06 -3.52 -7.00
CA ASN A 58 0.57 -4.74 -7.49
C ASN A 58 -0.27 -5.47 -8.55
N TYR A 59 -1.59 -5.59 -8.37
CA TYR A 59 -2.47 -6.30 -9.32
C TYR A 59 -2.87 -5.46 -10.54
N TYR A 60 -2.89 -4.14 -10.40
CA TYR A 60 -3.31 -3.19 -11.43
C TYR A 60 -2.17 -2.23 -11.82
N SER A 61 -0.92 -2.69 -11.70
CA SER A 61 0.28 -1.88 -11.99
C SER A 61 0.21 -1.23 -13.36
N ASP A 62 -0.26 -1.96 -14.37
CA ASP A 62 -0.29 -1.48 -15.76
C ASP A 62 -1.14 -0.21 -15.94
N ARG A 63 -2.11 0.01 -15.04
CA ARG A 63 -2.98 1.20 -15.07
C ARG A 63 -2.59 2.26 -14.07
N LEU A 64 -2.25 1.85 -12.84
CA LEU A 64 -2.08 2.78 -11.72
C LEU A 64 -0.62 3.08 -11.39
N ASP A 65 0.30 2.17 -11.68
CA ASP A 65 1.69 2.29 -11.28
C ASP A 65 2.63 1.56 -12.26
N PRO A 66 2.65 1.96 -13.55
CA PRO A 66 3.41 1.26 -14.58
C PRO A 66 4.92 1.29 -14.27
N ASP A 67 5.40 2.39 -13.69
CA ASP A 67 6.80 2.58 -13.29
C ASP A 67 7.12 1.97 -11.90
N ARG A 68 6.12 1.42 -11.20
CA ARG A 68 6.24 0.80 -9.87
C ARG A 68 6.70 1.75 -8.75
N ASN A 69 6.63 3.06 -8.99
CA ASN A 69 7.09 4.10 -8.09
C ASN A 69 6.15 4.29 -6.89
N LEU A 70 4.84 4.23 -7.11
CA LEU A 70 3.85 4.37 -6.03
C LEU A 70 3.91 3.19 -5.08
N ARG A 71 4.01 1.98 -5.62
CA ARG A 71 4.16 0.77 -4.83
C ARG A 71 5.44 0.82 -4.01
N ALA A 72 6.57 1.22 -4.59
CA ALA A 72 7.82 1.39 -3.85
C ALA A 72 7.73 2.47 -2.76
N PHE A 73 6.94 3.52 -2.97
CA PHE A 73 6.64 4.52 -1.94
C PHE A 73 5.86 3.92 -0.77
N VAL A 74 4.79 3.16 -1.06
CA VAL A 74 4.00 2.46 -0.02
C VAL A 74 4.84 1.41 0.72
N GLU A 75 5.69 0.65 0.01
CA GLU A 75 6.62 -0.32 0.63
C GLU A 75 7.53 0.36 1.65
N ARG A 76 8.16 1.48 1.30
CA ARG A 76 9.06 2.21 2.21
C ARG A 76 8.32 2.75 3.43
N HIS A 77 7.09 3.21 3.26
CA HIS A 77 6.27 3.70 4.37
C HIS A 77 5.94 2.57 5.36
N LEU A 78 5.47 1.43 4.86
CA LEU A 78 5.21 0.23 5.68
C LEU A 78 6.48 -0.26 6.39
N ASP A 79 7.62 -0.29 5.70
CA ASP A 79 8.90 -0.66 6.32
C ASP A 79 9.33 0.33 7.42
N GLY A 80 9.01 1.62 7.27
CA GLY A 80 9.21 2.63 8.30
C GLY A 80 8.37 2.35 9.55
N LEU A 81 7.07 2.11 9.37
CA LEU A 81 6.15 1.78 10.46
C LEU A 81 6.56 0.50 11.20
N ALA A 82 7.04 -0.52 10.49
CA ALA A 82 7.53 -1.74 11.11
C ALA A 82 8.74 -1.47 12.02
N LYS A 83 9.71 -0.66 11.56
CA LYS A 83 10.86 -0.27 12.37
C LYS A 83 10.46 0.47 13.64
N GLU A 84 9.54 1.44 13.52
CA GLU A 84 9.05 2.21 14.67
C GLU A 84 8.40 1.31 15.72
N LYS A 85 7.63 0.31 15.27
CA LYS A 85 6.97 -0.66 16.15
C LYS A 85 7.94 -1.64 16.81
N GLU A 86 9.06 -1.96 16.18
CA GLU A 86 10.13 -2.78 16.79
C GLU A 86 10.94 -2.00 17.83
N THR A 87 11.00 -0.67 17.73
CA THR A 87 11.69 0.21 18.68
C THR A 87 10.84 0.72 19.83
N SER A 88 9.52 0.44 19.83
CA SER A 88 8.56 0.82 20.86
C SER A 88 8.30 -0.31 21.84
#